data_AF-U3A1Q2-F1
#
_entry.id   AF-U3A1Q2-F1
#
_cell.length_a   1.000
_cell.length_b   1.000
_cell.length_c   1.000
_cell.angle_alpha   90.00
_cell.angle_beta   90.00
_cell.angle_gamma   90.00
#
_symmetry.space_group_name_H-M   'P 1'
#
loop_
_entity.id
_entity.type
_entity.pdbx_description
1 polymer ?
#
loop_
_entity_poly.entity_id
_entity_poly.type
_entity_poly.pdbx_seq_one_letter_code
_entity_poly.pdbx_strand_id
1 'polypeptide(L)'
;MTSYYDHILGIIPVAFAAVAAALTLAGYTTAVAIPAAGGVAVVLVGHALFVGGPTDSAVETGQTGSMTAQTGATADERAPITAAE
;
A
#
# COMPACT_ATOMS: atom_id res chain seq x y z
N MET A 1 -2.00 2.46 -13.60
CA MET A 1 -0.87 2.58 -12.65
C MET A 1 -0.92 1.36 -11.76
N THR A 2 -0.46 0.20 -12.25
CA THR A 2 -0.39 -0.99 -11.39
C THR A 2 0.97 -0.94 -10.71
N SER A 3 0.98 -0.72 -9.41
CA SER A 3 2.23 -0.64 -8.64
C SER A 3 2.85 -2.04 -8.52
N TYR A 4 4.14 -2.12 -8.24
CA TYR A 4 4.84 -3.39 -7.94
C TYR A 4 4.09 -4.19 -6.85
N TYR A 5 3.52 -3.50 -5.86
CA TYR A 5 2.74 -4.09 -4.79
C TYR A 5 1.40 -4.70 -5.24
N ASP A 6 0.73 -4.16 -6.26
CA ASP A 6 -0.49 -4.76 -6.81
C ASP A 6 -0.21 -6.13 -7.44
N HIS A 7 0.96 -6.29 -8.08
CA HIS A 7 1.38 -7.57 -8.65
C HIS A 7 1.71 -8.59 -7.56
N ILE A 8 2.42 -8.18 -6.51
CA ILE A 8 2.71 -9.05 -5.37
C ILE A 8 1.41 -9.48 -4.67
N LEU A 9 0.46 -8.55 -4.50
CA LEU A 9 -0.84 -8.83 -3.90
C LEU A 9 -1.67 -9.83 -4.72
N GLY A 10 -1.56 -9.80 -6.05
CA GLY A 10 -2.19 -10.78 -6.94
C GLY A 10 -1.49 -12.14 -6.94
N ILE A 11 -0.16 -12.18 -6.85
CA ILE A 11 0.63 -13.42 -6.89
C ILE A 11 0.47 -14.27 -5.63
N ILE A 12 0.32 -13.68 -4.45
CA ILE A 12 0.17 -14.43 -3.17
C ILE A 12 -1.05 -15.37 -3.19
N PRO A 13 -2.29 -14.92 -3.45
CA PRO A 13 -3.45 -15.81 -3.47
C PRO A 13 -3.40 -16.81 -4.62
N VAL A 14 -2.86 -16.41 -5.78
CA VAL A 14 -2.68 -17.31 -6.94
C VAL A 14 -1.69 -18.43 -6.61
N ALA A 15 -0.54 -18.11 -6.02
CA ALA A 15 0.47 -19.08 -5.61
C ALA A 15 -0.07 -20.01 -4.52
N PHE A 16 -0.77 -19.46 -3.51
CA PHE A 16 -1.41 -20.26 -2.48
C PHE A 16 -2.39 -21.27 -3.08
N ALA A 17 -3.29 -20.81 -3.96
CA ALA A 17 -4.27 -21.68 -4.61
C ALA A 17 -3.60 -22.72 -5.51
N ALA A 18 -2.59 -22.34 -6.29
CA ALA A 18 -1.86 -23.25 -7.18
C ALA A 18 -1.14 -24.36 -6.40
N VAL A 19 -0.42 -24.01 -5.32
CA VAL A 19 0.29 -24.98 -4.48
C VAL A 19 -0.70 -25.90 -3.76
N ALA A 20 -1.74 -25.34 -3.13
CA ALA A 20 -2.75 -26.15 -2.45
C ALA A 20 -3.48 -27.10 -3.41
N ALA A 21 -3.85 -26.62 -4.60
CA ALA A 21 -4.48 -27.44 -5.63
C ALA A 21 -3.53 -28.55 -6.12
N ALA A 22 -2.26 -28.22 -6.41
CA ALA A 22 -1.27 -29.21 -6.85
C ALA A 22 -1.05 -30.32 -5.82
N LEU A 23 -0.93 -29.97 -4.53
CA LEU A 23 -0.76 -30.96 -3.46
C LEU A 23 -2.02 -31.82 -3.29
N THR A 24 -3.20 -31.22 -3.39
CA THR A 24 -4.48 -31.97 -3.32
C THR A 24 -4.59 -32.95 -4.50
N LEU A 25 -4.23 -32.51 -5.71
CA LEU A 25 -4.24 -33.36 -6.91
C LEU A 25 -3.19 -34.46 -6.86
N ALA A 26 -2.08 -34.23 -6.16
CA ALA A 26 -1.06 -35.23 -5.87
C ALA A 26 -1.47 -36.22 -4.76
N GLY A 27 -2.68 -36.09 -4.18
CA GLY A 27 -3.24 -37.02 -3.20
C GLY A 27 -2.88 -36.70 -1.74
N TYR A 28 -2.27 -35.55 -1.46
CA TYR A 28 -2.04 -35.10 -0.09
C TYR A 28 -3.35 -34.61 0.53
N THR A 29 -3.48 -34.79 1.85
CA THR A 29 -4.65 -34.31 2.58
C THR A 29 -4.64 -32.79 2.68
N THR A 30 -5.83 -32.18 2.79
CA THR A 30 -5.99 -30.74 2.99
C THR A 30 -5.24 -30.23 4.23
N ALA A 31 -5.13 -31.08 5.27
CA ALA A 31 -4.40 -30.78 6.49
C ALA A 31 -2.88 -30.60 6.26
N VAL A 32 -2.31 -31.18 5.20
CA VAL A 32 -0.91 -30.97 4.79
C VAL A 32 -0.82 -29.88 3.72
N ALA A 33 -1.73 -29.90 2.75
CA ALA A 33 -1.70 -29.00 1.60
C ALA A 33 -1.86 -27.52 1.99
N ILE A 34 -2.81 -27.20 2.88
CA ILE A 34 -3.09 -25.82 3.31
C ILE A 34 -1.90 -25.19 4.06
N PRO A 35 -1.36 -25.80 5.14
CA PRO A 35 -0.20 -25.23 5.81
C PRO A 35 1.05 -25.15 4.93
N ALA A 36 1.26 -26.11 4.01
CA ALA A 36 2.37 -26.06 3.06
C ALA A 36 2.23 -24.87 2.08
N ALA A 37 1.05 -24.66 1.50
CA ALA A 37 0.76 -23.50 0.65
C ALA A 37 0.88 -22.18 1.42
N GLY A 38 0.45 -22.17 2.69
CA GLY A 38 0.63 -21.04 3.60
C GLY A 38 2.10 -20.68 3.82
N GLY A 39 2.98 -21.69 3.98
CA GLY A 39 4.42 -21.47 4.07
C GLY A 39 5.00 -20.77 2.83
N VAL A 40 4.56 -21.16 1.63
CA VAL A 40 4.98 -20.49 0.39
C VAL A 40 4.50 -19.04 0.36
N ALA A 41 3.25 -18.78 0.78
CA ALA A 41 2.72 -17.41 0.86
C ALA A 41 3.54 -16.54 1.83
N VAL A 42 3.92 -17.07 3.01
CA VAL A 42 4.76 -16.35 3.98
C VAL A 42 6.14 -16.01 3.38
N VAL A 43 6.75 -16.92 2.61
CA VAL A 43 8.02 -16.64 1.92
C VAL A 43 7.87 -15.53 0.88
N LEU A 44 6.78 -15.52 0.11
CA LEU A 44 6.50 -14.44 -0.86
C LEU A 44 6.31 -13.09 -0.18
N VAL A 45 5.57 -13.06 0.94
CA VAL A 45 5.42 -11.85 1.77
C VAL A 45 6.78 -11.41 2.31
N GLY A 46 7.58 -12.33 2.85
CA GLY A 46 8.94 -12.04 3.31
C GLY A 46 9.84 -11.50 2.19
N HIS A 47 9.79 -12.10 1.01
CA HIS A 47 10.55 -11.62 -0.15
C HIS A 47 10.12 -10.20 -0.53
N ALA A 48 8.82 -9.91 -0.56
CA ALA A 48 8.33 -8.57 -0.85
C ALA A 48 8.77 -7.52 0.19
N LEU A 49 8.78 -7.87 1.48
CA LEU A 49 9.20 -6.96 2.55
C LEU A 49 10.72 -6.69 2.54
N PHE A 50 11.53 -7.70 2.22
CA PHE A 50 12.99 -7.58 2.24
C PHE A 50 13.58 -7.10 0.90
N VAL A 51 12.98 -7.46 -0.23
CA VAL A 51 13.43 -7.04 -1.57
C VAL A 51 12.74 -5.75 -2.01
N GLY A 52 11.48 -5.53 -1.61
CA GLY A 52 10.75 -4.30 -1.90
C GLY A 52 11.16 -3.10 -1.04
N GLY A 53 11.93 -3.31 0.05
CA GLY A 53 12.43 -2.24 0.91
C GLY A 53 11.34 -1.50 1.70
N PRO A 54 11.51 -1.25 3.02
CA PRO A 54 10.55 -0.47 3.81
C PRO A 54 10.28 0.96 3.30
N THR A 55 11.10 1.45 2.37
CA THR A 55 11.09 2.81 1.84
C THR A 55 10.07 3.07 0.74
N ASP A 56 9.49 2.03 0.14
CA ASP A 56 8.54 2.18 -0.97
C ASP A 56 7.08 2.27 -0.49
N SER A 57 6.83 2.08 0.81
CA SER A 57 5.52 2.27 1.47
C SER A 57 5.34 3.66 2.11
N ALA A 58 6.27 4.59 1.89
CA ALA A 58 6.20 5.94 2.44
C ALA A 58 5.46 6.95 1.54
N VAL A 59 4.51 6.53 0.68
CA VAL A 59 3.61 7.49 0.00
C VAL A 59 2.25 6.83 -0.24
N GLU A 60 1.34 6.97 0.74
CA GLU A 60 -0.08 7.31 0.50
C GLU A 60 -0.76 7.63 1.86
N THR A 61 -0.11 8.42 2.74
CA THR A 61 -0.84 9.07 3.84
C THR A 61 -1.25 10.46 3.37
N GLY A 62 -2.39 10.52 2.66
CA GLY A 62 -3.23 11.70 2.59
C GLY A 62 -2.76 12.83 1.67
N GLN A 63 -2.95 12.67 0.37
CA GLN A 63 -3.47 13.78 -0.45
C GLN A 63 -4.94 14.04 -0.06
N THR A 64 -5.14 14.59 1.13
CA THR A 64 -6.39 15.26 1.50
C THR A 64 -6.03 16.71 1.86
N GLY A 65 -6.20 17.58 0.88
CA GLY A 65 -6.43 18.99 1.12
C GLY A 65 -5.17 19.84 1.20
N SER A 66 -4.74 20.31 0.04
CA SER A 66 -4.10 21.61 -0.10
C SER A 66 -5.04 22.69 0.49
N MET A 67 -4.92 22.97 1.79
CA MET A 67 -5.62 24.06 2.49
C MET A 67 -4.58 25.00 3.11
N THR A 68 -3.58 25.39 2.33
CA THR A 68 -2.58 26.39 2.77
C THR A 68 -2.16 27.36 1.66
N ALA A 69 -2.79 27.32 0.49
CA ALA A 69 -2.42 28.20 -0.63
C ALA A 69 -3.55 29.14 -1.10
N GLN A 70 -4.57 29.42 -0.28
CA GLN A 70 -5.59 30.43 -0.61
C GLN A 70 -6.17 31.13 0.62
N THR A 71 -5.34 31.77 1.44
CA THR A 71 -5.81 32.86 2.33
C THR A 71 -4.76 33.98 2.52
N GLY A 72 -3.63 33.94 1.81
CA GLY A 72 -2.59 34.98 1.84
C GLY A 72 -2.67 36.04 0.74
N ALA A 73 -3.69 36.02 -0.12
CA ALA A 73 -3.78 36.92 -1.28
C ALA A 73 -4.89 38.00 -1.16
N THR A 74 -5.43 38.22 0.04
CA THR A 74 -6.27 39.39 0.35
C THR A 74 -5.84 39.97 1.70
N ALA A 75 -4.56 40.35 1.80
CA ALA A 75 -4.02 41.14 2.91
C ALA A 75 -3.26 42.36 2.35
N ASP A 76 -3.81 42.98 1.30
CA ASP A 76 -3.40 44.29 0.79
C ASP A 76 -4.63 45.19 0.56
N GLU A 77 -5.57 45.19 1.51
CA GLU A 77 -6.61 46.22 1.57
C GLU A 77 -6.88 46.58 3.03
N ARG A 78 -6.36 47.75 3.42
CA ARG A 78 -6.62 48.54 4.65
C ARG A 78 -6.06 48.02 5.98
N ALA A 79 -4.89 48.57 6.32
CA ALA A 79 -4.61 48.98 7.70
C ALA A 79 -4.82 50.51 7.85
N PRO A 80 -5.14 51.00 9.07
CA PRO A 80 -5.89 52.22 9.33
C PRO A 80 -4.99 53.46 9.53
N ILE A 81 -5.41 54.62 9.03
CA ILE A 81 -4.93 55.91 9.55
C ILE A 81 -6.11 56.72 10.08
N THR A 82 -6.17 56.77 11.41
CA THR A 82 -6.91 57.78 12.17
C THR A 82 -6.11 59.10 12.13
N ALA A 83 -6.83 60.22 12.19
CA ALA A 83 -6.42 61.60 12.48
C ALA A 83 -5.97 62.50 11.30
N ALA A 84 -6.83 63.44 10.90
CA ALA A 84 -6.66 64.88 11.17
C ALA A 84 -7.80 65.71 10.53
N GLU A 85 -8.24 66.73 11.27
CA GLU A 85 -9.17 67.85 10.95
C GLU A 85 -10.67 67.68 11.22
#